data_AF-A0A3B3TTH4-F1
#
_entry.id   AF-A0A3B3TTH4-F1
#
_cell.length_a   1.000
_cell.length_b   1.000
_cell.length_c   1.000
_cell.angle_alpha   90.00
_cell.angle_beta   90.00
_cell.angle_gamma   90.00
#
_symmetry.space_group_name_H-M   'P 1'
#
loop_
_entity.id
_entity.type
_entity.pdbx_description
1 polymer ?
#
loop_
_entity_poly.entity_id
_entity_poly.type
_entity_poly.pdbx_seq_one_letter_code
_entity_poly.pdbx_strand_id
1 'polypeptide(L)'
;MEITYVYSKFRREFGRQGLFSDRAEAVMVDIQPNPRLMSNFVVKTPRDQASQACMDMSEHPVNTERFESSNCGINHMEGAWPKDINPKDLEQTVRFKKKIEKEENYVNSLVHLGYVRSTSVQSATGSHRCFRLF
;
A
#
# COMPACT_ATOMS: atom_id res chain seq x y z
N MET A 1 31.36 -5.40 27.03
CA MET A 1 30.82 -6.77 26.96
C MET A 1 30.25 -6.94 25.56
N GLU A 2 30.83 -7.83 24.75
CA GLU A 2 30.19 -8.24 23.48
C GLU A 2 29.06 -9.22 23.83
N ILE A 3 27.84 -8.90 23.40
CA ILE A 3 26.69 -9.79 23.57
C ILE A 3 26.74 -10.80 22.43
N THR A 4 27.23 -12.00 22.72
CA THR A 4 27.22 -13.13 21.78
C THR A 4 25.89 -13.87 21.90
N TYR A 5 25.11 -13.87 20.81
CA TYR A 5 23.87 -14.65 20.72
C TYR A 5 24.21 -16.09 20.33
N VAL A 6 24.08 -17.02 21.28
CA VAL A 6 24.25 -18.45 21.04
C VAL A 6 22.87 -19.09 20.92
N TYR A 7 22.51 -19.52 19.71
CA TYR A 7 21.29 -20.30 19.49
C TYR A 7 21.57 -21.77 19.82
N SER A 8 20.75 -22.36 20.69
CA SER A 8 20.90 -23.76 21.14
C SER A 8 20.26 -24.79 20.21
N LYS A 9 19.33 -24.37 19.34
CA LYS A 9 18.52 -25.24 18.47
C LYS A 9 18.21 -24.55 17.15
N PHE A 10 18.01 -25.34 16.09
CA PHE A 10 17.63 -24.80 14.77
C PHE A 10 16.13 -24.50 14.69
N ARG A 11 15.72 -23.45 13.96
CA ARG A 11 14.30 -23.07 13.74
C ARG A 11 13.40 -24.25 13.35
N ARG A 12 13.89 -25.15 12.49
CA ARG A 12 13.15 -26.34 12.01
C ARG A 12 12.83 -27.38 13.09
N GLU A 13 13.47 -27.28 14.26
CA GLU A 13 13.31 -28.23 15.36
C GLU A 13 12.26 -27.77 16.38
N PHE A 14 11.84 -26.51 16.31
CA PHE A 14 10.74 -25.97 17.12
C PHE A 14 9.38 -26.41 16.56
N GLY A 15 8.40 -26.58 17.44
CA GLY A 15 7.01 -26.89 17.04
C GLY A 15 6.78 -28.31 16.53
N ARG A 16 7.69 -29.27 16.81
CA ARG A 16 7.40 -30.70 16.57
C ARG A 16 6.11 -31.08 17.29
N GLN A 17 5.19 -31.72 16.56
CA GLN A 17 3.91 -32.16 17.11
C GLN A 17 4.19 -33.09 18.30
N GLY A 18 3.60 -32.76 19.45
CA GLY A 18 3.58 -33.68 20.57
C GLY A 18 2.81 -34.93 20.16
N LEU A 19 3.46 -36.10 20.21
CA LEU A 19 2.78 -37.38 20.03
C LEU A 19 2.02 -37.69 21.33
N PHE A 20 0.83 -37.13 21.47
CA PHE A 20 -0.08 -37.48 22.55
C PHE A 20 -0.72 -38.82 22.23
N SER A 21 -0.71 -39.72 23.21
CA SER A 21 -1.36 -41.02 23.14
C SER A 21 -2.15 -41.22 24.42
N ASP A 22 -3.31 -41.88 24.34
CA ASP A 22 -4.09 -42.29 25.50
C ASP A 22 -3.32 -43.35 26.29
N ARG A 23 -2.38 -42.90 27.12
CA ARG A 23 -1.64 -43.71 28.08
C ARG A 23 -2.05 -43.22 29.46
N ALA A 24 -2.24 -44.16 30.37
CA ALA A 24 -2.42 -43.84 31.78
C ALA A 24 -1.24 -43.00 32.27
N GLU A 25 -1.52 -42.06 33.18
CA GLU A 25 -0.52 -41.16 33.75
C GLU A 25 0.65 -41.97 34.33
N ALA A 26 1.85 -41.74 33.79
CA ALA A 26 3.07 -42.35 34.28
C ALA A 26 3.97 -41.25 34.84
N VAL A 27 4.35 -41.38 36.11
CA VAL A 27 5.38 -40.51 36.70
C VAL A 27 6.71 -40.86 36.05
N MET A 28 7.12 -40.04 35.09
CA MET A 28 8.38 -40.25 34.35
C MET A 28 9.60 -39.87 35.18
N VAL A 29 9.47 -38.86 36.05
CA VAL A 29 10.54 -38.34 36.89
C VAL A 29 9.93 -37.84 38.19
N ASP A 30 10.50 -38.27 39.31
CA ASP A 30 10.27 -37.68 40.62
C ASP A 30 11.51 -36.87 41.02
N ILE A 31 11.38 -35.54 41.06
CA ILE A 31 12.48 -34.62 41.38
C ILE A 31 12.35 -34.22 42.85
N GLN A 32 13.15 -34.85 43.70
CA GLN A 32 13.18 -34.51 45.11
C GLN A 32 13.80 -33.13 45.35
N PRO A 33 13.26 -32.32 46.28
CA PRO A 33 13.81 -31.01 46.59
C PRO A 33 15.25 -31.11 47.10
N ASN A 34 16.14 -30.24 46.61
CA ASN A 34 17.51 -30.18 47.11
C ASN A 34 17.54 -29.50 48.49
N PRO A 35 17.95 -30.19 49.58
CA PRO A 35 17.95 -29.61 50.93
C PRO A 35 18.80 -28.35 51.07
N ARG A 36 19.88 -28.22 50.28
CA ARG A 36 20.77 -27.04 50.30
C ARG A 36 20.14 -25.81 49.65
N LEU A 37 19.22 -25.99 48.71
CA LEU A 37 18.51 -24.89 48.06
C LEU A 37 17.26 -24.50 48.87
N MET A 38 16.67 -25.47 49.58
CA MET A 38 15.52 -25.26 50.45
C MET A 38 15.80 -24.22 51.54
N SER A 39 16.99 -24.21 52.12
CA SER A 39 17.37 -23.22 53.16
C SER A 39 17.35 -21.77 52.65
N ASN A 40 17.49 -21.57 51.34
CA ASN A 40 17.53 -20.26 50.70
C ASN A 40 16.21 -19.94 49.97
N PHE A 41 15.18 -20.78 50.12
CA PHE A 41 13.89 -20.56 49.48
C PHE A 41 13.16 -19.40 50.14
N VAL A 42 12.81 -18.38 49.35
CA VAL A 42 12.01 -17.24 49.78
C VAL A 42 10.73 -17.22 48.98
N VAL A 43 9.59 -17.25 49.66
CA VAL A 43 8.26 -17.12 49.03
C VAL A 43 8.15 -15.71 48.44
N LYS A 44 8.09 -15.62 47.11
CA LYS A 44 7.90 -14.35 46.41
C LYS A 44 6.41 -14.13 46.14
N THR A 45 5.95 -12.91 46.36
CA THR A 45 4.60 -12.48 46.02
C THR A 45 4.43 -12.51 44.48
N PRO A 46 3.33 -13.05 43.92
CA PRO A 46 3.16 -13.20 42.46
C PRO A 46 3.17 -11.91 41.64
N ARG A 47 3.17 -10.74 42.31
CA ARG A 47 3.00 -9.43 41.66
C ARG A 47 4.20 -8.97 40.84
N ASP A 48 5.42 -9.42 41.16
CA ASP A 48 6.65 -8.84 40.60
C ASP A 48 7.49 -9.83 39.80
N GLN A 49 6.86 -10.77 39.09
CA GLN A 49 7.57 -11.66 38.18
C GLN A 49 7.14 -11.41 36.74
N ALA A 50 8.06 -10.88 35.93
CA ALA A 50 7.90 -10.91 34.49
C ALA A 50 7.97 -12.38 34.05
N SER A 51 6.84 -12.94 33.61
CA SER A 51 6.84 -14.22 32.91
C SER A 51 7.40 -13.99 31.51
N GLN A 52 8.56 -14.55 31.20
CA GLN A 52 9.01 -14.63 29.81
C GLN A 52 8.16 -15.69 29.09
N ALA A 53 6.96 -15.30 28.67
CA ALA A 53 6.07 -16.11 27.84
C ALA A 53 6.39 -15.94 26.34
N CYS A 54 7.63 -15.56 26.02
CA CYS A 54 8.07 -15.47 24.64
C CYS A 54 8.41 -16.87 24.17
N MET A 55 7.90 -17.23 22.98
CA MET A 55 8.32 -18.45 22.32
C MET A 55 9.83 -18.40 22.04
N ASP A 56 10.51 -19.53 22.22
CA ASP A 56 11.90 -19.66 21.82
C ASP A 56 12.02 -19.42 20.31
N MET A 57 12.86 -18.47 19.92
CA MET A 57 13.09 -18.10 18.52
C MET A 57 14.49 -18.53 18.09
N SER A 58 14.62 -18.92 16.83
CA SER A 58 15.92 -19.17 16.17
C SER A 58 15.98 -18.36 14.88
N GLU A 59 17.20 -17.96 14.52
CA GLU A 59 17.48 -17.29 13.26
C GLU A 59 17.17 -18.19 12.04
N HIS A 60 16.71 -17.56 10.96
CA HIS A 60 16.50 -18.23 9.68
C HIS A 60 16.83 -17.28 8.53
N PRO A 61 17.97 -17.47 7.84
CA PRO A 61 18.32 -16.68 6.67
C PRO A 61 17.50 -17.13 5.45
N VAL A 62 16.94 -16.17 4.72
CA VAL A 62 16.19 -16.39 3.47
C VAL A 62 16.75 -15.47 2.40
N ASN A 63 17.07 -16.01 1.23
CA ASN A 63 17.48 -15.24 0.06
C ASN A 63 16.26 -14.91 -0.81
N THR A 64 16.07 -13.65 -1.16
CA THR A 64 15.07 -13.22 -2.16
C THR A 64 15.76 -12.93 -3.49
N GLU A 65 15.20 -13.43 -4.57
CA GLU A 65 15.67 -13.10 -5.93
C GLU A 65 15.39 -11.62 -6.25
N ARG A 66 16.30 -11.01 -7.02
CA ARG A 66 16.18 -9.61 -7.43
C ARG A 66 15.34 -9.54 -8.70
N PHE A 67 14.22 -8.81 -8.64
CA PHE A 67 13.37 -8.53 -9.79
C PHE A 67 13.68 -7.14 -10.36
N GLU A 68 13.94 -7.06 -11.66
CA GLU A 68 14.15 -5.78 -12.36
C GLU A 68 12.91 -5.45 -13.19
N SER A 69 12.26 -4.33 -12.87
CA SER A 69 11.17 -3.78 -13.67
C SER A 69 11.50 -2.36 -14.12
N SER A 70 11.34 -2.08 -15.41
CA SER A 70 11.39 -0.73 -15.96
C SER A 70 9.98 -0.20 -16.19
N ASN A 71 9.77 1.08 -15.90
CA ASN A 71 8.50 1.77 -16.17
C ASN A 71 8.65 2.60 -17.45
N CYS A 72 7.91 2.25 -18.50
CA CYS A 72 7.91 2.95 -19.78
C CYS A 72 6.58 3.67 -19.97
N GLY A 73 6.58 5.00 -19.88
CA GLY A 73 5.45 5.84 -20.28
C GLY A 73 5.60 6.31 -21.72
N ILE A 74 4.53 6.27 -22.51
CA ILE A 74 4.49 6.87 -23.85
C ILE A 74 3.92 8.27 -23.72
N ASN A 75 4.73 9.29 -24.04
CA ASN A 75 4.27 10.67 -24.12
C ASN A 75 3.96 11.04 -25.58
N HIS A 76 2.67 11.15 -25.92
CA HIS A 76 2.24 11.62 -27.23
C HIS A 76 2.41 13.14 -27.32
N MET A 77 3.55 13.59 -27.83
CA MET A 77 3.86 15.01 -28.03
C MET A 77 3.16 15.62 -29.26
N GLU A 78 2.86 14.79 -30.25
CA GLU A 78 2.16 15.18 -31.48
C GLU A 78 0.68 14.79 -31.31
N GLY A 79 -0.20 15.79 -31.17
CA GLY A 79 -1.62 15.58 -30.85
C GLY A 79 -2.39 14.69 -31.83
N ALA A 80 -3.67 14.47 -31.54
CA ALA A 80 -4.57 13.51 -32.19
C ALA A 80 -4.98 13.88 -33.64
N TRP A 81 -4.02 14.15 -34.51
CA TRP A 81 -4.28 14.29 -35.94
C TRP A 81 -4.73 12.95 -36.53
N PRO A 82 -5.74 12.95 -37.41
CA PRO A 82 -6.11 11.76 -38.16
C PRO A 82 -4.91 11.17 -38.92
N LYS A 83 -4.89 9.85 -39.11
CA LYS A 83 -3.78 9.11 -39.73
C LYS A 83 -3.38 9.65 -41.11
N ASP A 84 -4.32 10.26 -41.82
CA ASP A 84 -4.12 10.75 -43.19
C ASP A 84 -3.64 12.21 -43.28
N ILE A 85 -3.38 12.86 -42.14
CA ILE A 85 -3.02 14.28 -42.09
C ILE A 85 -1.65 14.44 -41.46
N ASN A 86 -0.72 14.99 -42.23
CA ASN A 86 0.61 15.31 -41.73
C ASN A 86 0.58 16.65 -40.96
N PRO A 87 0.87 16.67 -39.65
CA PRO A 87 0.89 17.90 -38.85
C PRO A 87 1.95 18.91 -39.31
N LYS A 88 3.01 18.44 -39.97
CA LYS A 88 4.11 19.27 -40.49
C LYS A 88 3.76 19.96 -41.81
N ASP A 89 2.69 19.52 -42.48
CA ASP A 89 2.20 20.13 -43.70
C ASP A 89 1.12 21.19 -43.37
N LEU A 90 1.48 22.45 -43.59
CA LEU A 90 0.59 23.57 -43.30
C LEU A 90 -0.68 23.54 -44.17
N GLU A 91 -0.58 23.09 -45.42
CA GLU A 91 -1.73 23.08 -46.33
C GLU A 91 -2.77 22.06 -45.87
N GLN A 92 -2.32 20.86 -45.51
CA GLN A 92 -3.19 19.78 -45.02
C GLN A 92 -3.86 20.17 -43.69
N THR A 93 -3.10 20.74 -42.76
CA THR A 93 -3.66 21.17 -41.46
C THR A 93 -4.66 22.31 -41.62
N VAL A 94 -4.40 23.29 -42.47
CA VAL A 94 -5.34 24.40 -42.75
C VAL A 94 -6.60 23.90 -43.45
N ARG A 95 -6.45 23.00 -44.44
CA ARG A 95 -7.59 22.41 -45.14
C ARG A 95 -8.48 21.62 -44.20
N PHE A 96 -7.88 20.84 -43.30
CA PHE A 96 -8.62 20.07 -42.30
C PHE A 96 -9.35 20.98 -41.31
N LYS A 97 -8.69 22.01 -40.77
CA LYS A 97 -9.34 22.99 -39.89
C LYS A 97 -10.55 23.63 -40.56
N LYS A 98 -10.41 24.10 -41.80
CA LYS A 98 -11.51 24.68 -42.59
C LYS A 98 -12.64 23.70 -42.88
N LYS A 99 -12.34 22.40 -43.00
CA LYS A 99 -13.35 21.36 -43.17
C LYS A 99 -14.18 21.22 -41.89
N ILE A 100 -13.51 21.07 -40.74
CA ILE A 100 -14.16 20.93 -39.43
C ILE A 100 -14.99 22.16 -39.06
N GLU A 101 -14.49 23.36 -39.33
CA GLU A 101 -15.20 24.63 -39.05
C GLU A 101 -16.54 24.76 -39.77
N LYS A 102 -16.75 24.01 -40.87
CA LYS A 102 -18.00 23.98 -41.62
C LYS A 102 -18.96 22.88 -41.17
N GLU A 103 -18.54 21.97 -40.29
CA GLU A 103 -19.39 20.90 -39.81
C GLU A 103 -20.45 21.44 -38.83
N GLU A 104 -21.71 21.06 -39.03
CA GLU A 104 -22.82 21.54 -38.21
C GLU A 104 -22.62 21.24 -36.72
N ASN A 105 -22.06 20.06 -36.40
CA ASN A 105 -21.76 19.67 -35.03
C ASN A 105 -20.76 20.61 -34.35
N TYR A 106 -19.75 21.09 -35.10
CA TYR A 106 -18.77 22.04 -34.58
C TYR A 106 -19.43 23.38 -34.26
N VAL A 107 -20.24 23.89 -35.19
CA VAL A 107 -20.97 25.16 -35.03
C VAL A 107 -21.97 25.07 -33.87
N ASN A 108 -22.78 24.01 -33.81
CA ASN A 108 -23.77 23.79 -32.76
C ASN A 108 -23.12 23.70 -31.38
N SER A 109 -21.97 23.00 -31.28
CA SER A 109 -21.22 22.88 -30.03
C SER A 109 -20.67 24.24 -29.58
N LEU A 110 -20.15 25.05 -30.51
CA LEU A 110 -19.66 26.40 -30.21
C LEU A 110 -20.78 27.33 -29.73
N VAL A 111 -21.94 27.32 -30.39
CA VAL A 111 -23.09 28.13 -30.00
C VAL A 111 -23.59 27.72 -28.61
N HIS A 112 -23.71 26.41 -28.36
CA HIS A 112 -24.09 25.90 -27.05
C HIS A 112 -23.10 26.31 -25.96
N LEU A 113 -21.79 26.17 -26.22
CA LEU A 113 -20.75 26.60 -25.29
C LEU A 113 -20.79 28.11 -25.04
N GLY A 114 -21.04 28.91 -26.09
CA GLY A 114 -21.19 30.36 -25.99
C GLY A 114 -22.38 30.78 -25.14
N TYR A 115 -23.51 30.06 -25.26
CA TYR A 115 -24.67 30.27 -24.40
C TYR A 115 -24.34 29.95 -22.93
N VAL A 116 -23.74 28.79 -22.65
CA VAL A 116 -23.35 28.37 -21.29
C VAL A 116 -22.33 29.34 -20.66
N ARG A 117 -21.36 29.83 -21.45
CA ARG A 117 -20.42 30.86 -20.99
C ARG A 117 -21.13 32.17 -20.67
N SER A 118 -22.08 32.58 -21.50
CA SER A 118 -22.80 33.85 -21.31
C SER A 118 -23.68 33.81 -20.07
N THR A 119 -24.39 32.70 -19.84
CA THR A 119 -25.22 32.52 -18.64
C THR A 119 -24.38 32.44 -17.37
N SER A 120 -23.24 31.74 -17.40
CA SER A 120 -22.31 31.70 -16.25
C SER A 120 -21.65 33.05 -15.94
N VAL A 121 -21.33 33.85 -16.96
CA VAL A 121 -20.82 35.22 -16.75
C VAL A 121 -21.91 36.15 -16.22
N GLN A 122 -23.15 36.02 -16.71
CA GLN A 122 -24.29 36.79 -16.21
C GLN A 122 -24.68 36.41 -14.78
N SER A 123 -24.64 35.13 -14.40
CA SER A 123 -24.89 34.71 -13.02
C SER A 123 -23.79 35.19 -12.07
N ALA A 124 -22.52 35.15 -12.50
CA ALA A 124 -21.41 35.71 -11.73
C ALA A 124 -21.55 37.23 -11.52
N THR A 125 -21.95 37.98 -12.55
CA THR A 125 -22.12 39.45 -12.46
C THR A 125 -23.44 39.89 -11.82
N GLY A 126 -24.51 39.08 -11.93
CA GLY A 126 -25.82 39.30 -11.31
C GLY A 126 -25.85 39.03 -9.81
N SER A 127 -25.02 38.10 -9.31
CA SER A 127 -24.84 37.85 -7.87
C SER A 127 -24.39 39.11 -7.10
N HIS A 128 -23.61 39.98 -7.74
CA HIS A 128 -23.21 41.27 -7.16
C HIS A 128 -24.33 42.34 -7.10
N ARG A 129 -25.44 42.18 -7.84
CA ARG A 129 -26.57 43.13 -7.78
C ARG A 129 -27.66 42.74 -6.78
N CYS A 130 -27.79 41.45 -6.44
CA CYS A 130 -28.74 41.01 -5.40
C CYS A 130 -28.31 41.37 -3.96
N PHE A 131 -27.03 41.68 -3.72
CA PHE A 131 -26.54 42.06 -2.37
C PHE A 131 -26.64 43.56 -2.04
N ARG A 132 -27.38 44.34 -2.85
CA ARG A 132 -27.56 45.80 -2.63
C ARG A 132 -28.99 46.25 -2.30
N LEU A 133 -29.85 45.30 -1.92
CA LEU A 133 -31.17 45.56 -1.34
C LEU A 133 -31.30 44.85 0.02
N PHE A 134 -30.45 45.25 0.96
CA PHE A 134 -30.72 45.33 2.40
C PHE A 134 -29.88 46.47 2.96
#